data_AF-A0A1G3FXU9-F1
#
_entry.id   AF-A0A1G3FXU9-F1
#
_cell.length_a   1.000
_cell.length_b   1.000
_cell.length_c   1.000
_cell.angle_alpha   90.00
_cell.angle_beta   90.00
_cell.angle_gamma   90.00
#
_symmetry.space_group_name_H-M   'P 1'
#
loop_
_entity.id
_entity.type
_entity.pdbx_description
1 polymer ?
#
loop_
_entity_poly.entity_id
_entity_poly.type
_entity_poly.pdbx_seq_one_letter_code
_entity_poly.pdbx_strand_id
1 'polypeptide(L)' 'MTGQIALFIRLLLLPVAGWLAGTGLVVYDEATGMLAVSLDDLAQGLAGLVLWAGTVAWSRVAKARGGVT' A
#
# COMPACT_ATOMS: atom_id res chain seq x y z
N MET A 1 9.10 -7.23 -21.63
CA MET A 1 9.35 -6.37 -20.45
C MET A 1 8.10 -5.66 -19.93
N THR A 2 7.15 -5.27 -20.78
CA THR A 2 5.91 -4.55 -20.41
C THR A 2 5.04 -5.29 -19.38
N GLY A 3 4.94 -6.63 -19.48
CA GLY A 3 4.13 -7.43 -18.55
C GLY A 3 4.68 -7.52 -17.12
N GLN A 4 6.02 -7.45 -16.94
CA GLN A 4 6.64 -7.42 -15.61
C GLN A 4 6.43 -6.07 -14.93
N ILE A 5 6.53 -4.97 -15.70
CA ILE A 5 6.27 -3.62 -15.19
C ILE A 5 4.81 -3.50 -14.74
N ALA A 6 3.86 -3.98 -15.55
CA ALA A 6 2.44 -4.00 -15.19
C ALA A 6 2.17 -4.83 -13.91
N LEU A 7 2.92 -5.92 -13.68
CA LEU A 7 2.80 -6.72 -12.47
C LEU A 7 3.30 -5.97 -11.23
N PHE A 8 4.43 -5.27 -11.33
CA PHE A 8 4.96 -4.44 -10.22
C PHE A 8 4.01 -3.29 -9.87
N ILE A 9 3.45 -2.63 -10.88
CA ILE A 9 2.45 -1.58 -10.70
C ILE A 9 1.24 -2.15 -9.95
N ARG A 10 0.71 -3.32 -10.36
CA ARG A 10 -0.44 -3.96 -9.68
C ARG A 10 -0.12 -4.36 -8.25
N LEU A 11 1.07 -4.90 -8.01
CA LEU A 11 1.52 -5.26 -6.67
C LEU A 11 1.44 -4.03 -5.76
N LEU A 12 1.95 -2.86 -6.17
CA LEU A 12 1.86 -1.64 -5.37
C LEU A 12 0.44 -1.05 -5.29
N LEU A 13 -0.27 -0.99 -6.42
CA LEU A 13 -1.55 -0.27 -6.48
C LEU A 13 -2.68 -1.01 -5.75
N LEU A 14 -2.70 -2.35 -5.70
CA LEU A 14 -3.76 -3.09 -5.01
C LEU A 14 -3.84 -2.80 -3.50
N PRO A 15 -2.76 -2.94 -2.71
CA PRO A 15 -2.82 -2.67 -1.27
C PRO A 15 -3.07 -1.19 -0.99
N VAL A 16 -2.54 -0.28 -1.83
CA VAL A 16 -2.83 1.16 -1.72
C VAL A 16 -4.31 1.43 -2.00
N ALA A 17 -4.90 0.85 -3.05
CA ALA A 17 -6.31 1.01 -3.37
C ALA A 17 -7.22 0.42 -2.29
N GLY A 18 -6.88 -0.76 -1.75
CA GLY A 18 -7.60 -1.38 -0.65
C GLY A 18 -7.56 -0.56 0.63
N TRP A 19 -6.41 0.04 0.93
CA TRP A 19 -6.25 0.95 2.06
C TRP A 19 -7.08 2.23 1.88
N LEU A 20 -6.99 2.89 0.72
CA LEU A 20 -7.76 4.09 0.41
C LEU A 20 -9.27 3.86 0.46
N ALA A 21 -9.73 2.68 0.01
CA ALA A 21 -11.15 2.31 0.07
C ALA A 21 -11.66 2.09 1.50
N GLY A 22 -10.77 1.78 2.46
CA GLY A 22 -11.14 1.40 3.83
C GLY A 22 -11.06 2.51 4.87
N THR A 23 -10.22 3.54 4.68
CA THR A 23 -9.83 4.44 5.77
C THR A 23 -10.58 5.76 5.85
N GLY A 24 -11.28 6.20 4.79
CA GLY A 24 -11.89 7.54 4.80
C GLY A 24 -10.87 8.63 5.15
N LEU A 25 -9.62 8.44 4.70
CA LEU A 25 -8.40 9.10 5.21
C LEU A 25 -8.46 10.62 5.21
N VAL A 26 -9.30 11.17 4.34
CA VAL A 26 -9.46 12.59 4.12
C VAL A 26 -10.94 12.91 4.33
N VAL A 27 -11.22 13.61 5.42
CA VAL A 27 -12.55 14.17 5.66
C VAL A 27 -12.50 15.64 5.26
N TYR A 28 -13.30 16.00 4.27
CA TYR A 28 -13.49 17.39 3.87
C TYR A 28 -14.66 17.97 4.64
N ASP A 29 -14.41 19.03 5.41
CA ASP A 29 -15.45 19.84 6.04
C ASP A 29 -15.75 21.05 5.16
N GLU A 30 -16.89 21.00 4.48
CA GLU A 30 -17.35 22.05 3.57
C GLU A 30 -17.71 23.35 4.32
N ALA A 31 -18.07 23.27 5.60
CA ALA A 31 -18.45 24.44 6.40
C ALA A 31 -17.23 25.29 6.80
N THR A 32 -16.08 24.65 7.02
CA THR A 32 -14.84 25.32 7.42
C THR A 32 -13.81 25.39 6.29
N GLY A 33 -14.06 24.72 5.17
CA GLY A 33 -13.12 24.57 4.06
C GLY A 33 -11.86 23.79 4.44
N MET A 34 -11.87 23.04 5.55
CA MET A 34 -10.71 22.33 6.07
C MET A 34 -10.67 20.89 5.59
N LEU A 35 -9.46 20.43 5.28
CA LEU A 35 -9.14 19.02 5.05
C LEU A 35 -8.56 18.44 6.33
N ALA A 36 -9.28 17.51 6.95
CA ALA A 36 -8.81 16.78 8.11
C ALA A 36 -8.25 15.42 7.67
N VAL A 37 -7.02 15.11 8.10
CA VAL A 37 -6.39 13.81 7.90
C VAL A 37 -6.10 13.21 9.26
N SER A 38 -6.56 11.98 9.47
CA SER A 38 -6.24 11.21 10.67
C SER A 38 -4.80 10.70 10.58
N LEU A 39 -3.93 11.18 11.48
CA LEU A 39 -2.53 10.75 11.52
C LEU A 39 -2.38 9.28 11.94
N ASP A 40 -3.28 8.79 12.79
CA ASP A 40 -3.28 7.38 13.21
C ASP A 40 -3.65 6.45 12.04
N ASP A 41 -4.68 6.81 11.27
CA ASP A 41 -5.06 6.02 10.07
C ASP A 41 -3.99 6.08 8.98
N LEU A 42 -3.33 7.24 8.85
CA LEU A 42 -2.18 7.41 7.97
C LEU A 42 -1.01 6.52 8.41
N ALA A 43 -0.66 6.53 9.70
CA ALA A 43 0.41 5.72 10.26
C ALA A 43 0.11 4.22 10.11
N GLN A 44 -1.12 3.78 10.40
CA GLN A 44 -1.55 2.40 10.24
C GLN A 44 -1.46 1.94 8.78
N GLY A 45 -1.88 2.79 7.85
CA GLY A 45 -1.74 2.55 6.41
C GLY A 45 -0.31 2.37 5.96
N LEU A 46 0.55 3.32 6.32
CA LEU A 46 1.97 3.28 5.97
C LEU A 46 2.67 2.06 6.59
N ALA A 47 2.36 1.71 7.84
CA ALA A 47 2.87 0.50 8.48
C ALA A 47 2.46 -0.77 7.72
N GLY A 48 1.19 -0.87 7.32
CA GLY A 48 0.68 -1.96 6.49
C GLY A 48 1.40 -2.06 5.13
N LEU A 49 1.62 -0.92 4.47
CA LEU A 49 2.36 -0.86 3.20
C LEU A 49 3.82 -1.29 3.34
N VAL A 50 4.50 -0.88 4.42
CA VAL A 50 5.88 -1.29 4.70
C VAL A 50 5.96 -2.80 4.93
N LEU A 51 5.05 -3.37 5.74
CA LEU A 51 5.00 -4.81 5.98
C LEU A 51 4.71 -5.60 4.71
N TRP A 52 3.77 -5.13 3.90
CA TRP A 52 3.45 -5.75 2.62
C TRP A 52 4.65 -5.69 1.66
N ALA A 53 5.29 -4.53 1.52
CA ALA A 53 6.45 -4.36 0.66
C ALA A 53 7.63 -5.24 1.12
N GLY A 54 7.87 -5.32 2.43
CA GLY A 54 8.85 -6.22 3.04
C GLY A 54 8.56 -7.68 2.74
N THR A 55 7.29 -8.10 2.81
CA THR A 55 6.87 -9.47 2.49
C THR A 55 7.12 -9.82 1.03
N VAL A 56 6.79 -8.90 0.11
CA VAL A 56 7.05 -9.09 -1.33
C VAL A 56 8.55 -9.16 -1.62
N ALA A 57 9.34 -8.25 -1.05
CA ALA A 57 10.79 -8.25 -1.21
C ALA A 57 11.41 -9.54 -0.67
N TRP A 58 10.99 -9.97 0.52
CA TRP A 58 11.47 -11.20 1.15
C TRP A 58 11.10 -12.44 0.35
N SER A 59 9.87 -12.51 -0.18
CA SER A 59 9.44 -13.58 -1.09
C SER A 59 10.35 -13.69 -2.32
N ARG A 60 10.76 -12.55 -2.90
CA ARG A 60 11.70 -12.53 -4.03
C ARG A 60 13.09 -13.03 -3.63
N VAL A 61 13.59 -12.62 -2.46
CA VAL A 61 14.87 -13.10 -1.91
C VAL A 61 14.82 -14.61 -1.66
N ALA A 62 13.75 -15.10 -1.04
CA ALA A 62 13.54 -16.53 -0.78
C ALA A 62 13.51 -17.34 -2.09
N LYS A 63 12.80 -16.85 -3.12
CA LYS A 63 12.77 -17.48 -4.44
C LYS A 63 14.15 -17.55 -5.09
N ALA A 64 14.93 -16.46 -5.00
CA ALA A 64 16.29 -16.43 -5.53
C ALA A 64 17.24 -17.41 -4.82
N ARG A 65 16.93 -17.77 -3.57
CA ARG A 65 17.69 -18.75 -2.76
C ARG A 65 17.20 -20.20 -2.92
N GLY A 66 16.36 -20.47 -3.93
CA GLY A 66 15.83 -21.82 -4.19
C GLY A 66 14.58 -22.16 -3.37
N GLY A 67 13.97 -21.18 -2.71
CA GLY A 67 12.67 -21.34 -2.05
C GLY A 67 11.55 -21.57 -3.08
N VAL A 68 10.68 -22.53 -2.78
CA VAL A 68 9.44 -22.76 -3.53
C VAL A 68 8.41 -21.70 -3.10
N THR A 69 8.44 -20.56 -3.78
CA THR A 69 7.37 -19.54 -3.70
C THR A 69 6.44 -19.67 -4.90
#